data_AF-A0A1A6H566-F1
#
_entry.id   AF-A0A1A6H566-F1
#
_cell.length_a   1.000
_cell.length_b   1.000
_cell.length_c   1.000
_cell.angle_alpha   90.00
_cell.angle_beta   90.00
_cell.angle_gamma   90.00
#
_symmetry.space_group_name_H-M   'P 1'
#
loop_
_entity.id
_entity.type
_entity.pdbx_description
1 polymer ?
#
loop_
_entity_poly.entity_id
_entity_poly.type
_entity_poly.pdbx_seq_one_letter_code
_entity_poly.pdbx_strand_id
1 'polypeptide(L)'
;MHQVSATMRSITLSWPQPEQPNGIILDYEIRYYEKEHNEFNSSMARSQTNTARIDGLRPGMVYVVQVRARTVAGYGKFSGKMCFQTLTDGKA
;
A
#
# COMPACT_ATOMS: atom_id res chain seq x y z
N MET A 1 -2.49 8.74 4.03
CA MET A 1 -1.57 8.03 3.10
C MET A 1 -1.50 8.82 1.83
N HIS A 2 -0.31 9.01 1.27
CA HIS A 2 -0.10 9.74 0.03
C HIS A 2 0.96 9.05 -0.84
N GLN A 3 0.89 9.30 -2.15
CA GLN A 3 1.89 8.83 -3.10
C GLN A 3 3.12 9.74 -3.06
N VAL A 4 4.30 9.15 -2.87
CA VAL A 4 5.59 9.83 -2.92
C VAL A 4 6.12 9.84 -4.35
N SER A 5 6.06 8.71 -5.04
CA SER A 5 6.46 8.58 -6.44
C SER A 5 5.75 7.42 -7.10
N ALA A 6 5.65 7.45 -8.43
CA ALA A 6 5.16 6.34 -9.23
C ALA A 6 6.07 6.14 -10.44
N THR A 7 6.20 4.89 -10.85
CA THR A 7 6.73 4.50 -12.16
C THR A 7 5.65 3.71 -12.90
N MET A 8 5.98 3.22 -14.09
CA MET A 8 5.10 2.30 -14.81
C MET A 8 4.88 0.96 -14.08
N ARG A 9 5.79 0.56 -13.18
CA ARG A 9 5.75 -0.75 -12.53
C ARG A 9 5.86 -0.70 -11.01
N SER A 10 5.76 0.50 -10.43
CA SER A 10 5.88 0.66 -9.00
C SER A 10 5.17 1.89 -8.47
N ILE A 11 4.76 1.83 -7.21
CA ILE A 11 4.24 3.00 -6.47
C ILE A 11 4.95 3.05 -5.12
N THR A 12 5.48 4.22 -4.77
CA THR A 12 6.03 4.51 -3.45
C THR A 12 5.01 5.30 -2.65
N LEU A 13 4.65 4.80 -1.48
CA LEU A 13 3.62 5.37 -0.60
C LEU A 13 4.21 5.71 0.76
N SER A 14 3.66 6.75 1.38
CA SER A 14 3.93 7.11 2.76
C SER A 14 2.63 7.36 3.53
N TRP A 15 2.59 7.01 4.81
CA TRP A 15 1.40 7.15 5.66
C TRP A 15 1.76 7.55 7.09
N PRO A 16 0.90 8.33 7.76
CA PRO A 16 1.12 8.65 9.17
C PRO A 16 1.02 7.41 10.05
N GLN A 17 1.65 7.45 11.22
CA GLN A 17 1.45 6.45 12.27
C GLN A 17 -0.02 6.47 12.72
N PRO A 18 -0.64 5.32 13.07
CA PRO A 18 -1.96 5.29 13.68
C PRO A 18 -1.99 6.13 14.97
N GLU A 19 -3.06 6.90 15.18
CA GLU A 19 -3.24 7.73 16.39
C GLU A 19 -3.26 6.89 17.67
N GLN A 20 -3.80 5.68 17.58
CA GLN A 20 -3.87 4.72 18.67
C GLN A 20 -3.16 3.42 18.26
N PRO A 21 -1.83 3.35 18.40
CA PRO A 21 -1.08 2.17 18.00
C PRO A 21 -1.31 0.97 18.95
N ASN A 22 -1.86 1.21 20.14
CA ASN A 22 -2.16 0.19 21.15
C ASN A 22 -0.95 -0.73 21.45
N GLY A 23 0.25 -0.16 21.42
CA GLY A 23 1.52 -0.86 21.62
C GLY A 23 2.64 -0.32 20.73
N ILE A 24 3.82 -0.95 20.82
CA ILE A 24 4.97 -0.64 19.95
C ILE A 24 4.72 -1.26 18.58
N ILE A 25 4.81 -0.45 17.52
CA ILE A 25 4.70 -0.91 16.14
C ILE A 25 5.99 -1.62 15.76
N LEU A 26 5.85 -2.85 15.26
CA LEU A 26 6.94 -3.70 14.79
C LEU A 26 7.19 -3.47 13.29
N ASP A 27 6.11 -3.48 12.50
CA ASP A 27 6.11 -3.16 11.08
C ASP A 27 4.69 -2.82 10.58
N TYR A 28 4.59 -2.59 9.28
CA TYR A 28 3.36 -2.36 8.56
C TYR A 28 3.15 -3.44 7.49
N GLU A 29 1.89 -3.80 7.29
CA GLU A 29 1.47 -4.65 6.18
C GLU A 29 0.58 -3.87 5.22
N ILE A 30 0.90 -3.97 3.94
CA ILE A 30 0.29 -3.23 2.85
C ILE A 30 -0.50 -4.23 2.00
N ARG A 31 -1.82 -4.05 1.93
CA ARG A 31 -2.72 -4.75 1.00
C ARG A 31 -2.84 -3.95 -0.27
N TYR A 32 -2.63 -4.58 -1.40
CA TYR A 32 -2.86 -3.94 -2.69
C TYR A 32 -3.46 -4.90 -3.71
N TYR A 33 -4.33 -4.37 -4.56
CA TYR A 33 -4.96 -5.08 -5.67
C TYR A 33 -5.41 -4.08 -6.72
N GLU A 34 -5.59 -4.53 -7.96
CA GLU A 34 -6.10 -3.66 -9.01
C GLU A 34 -7.57 -3.36 -8.78
N LYS A 35 -7.98 -2.12 -9.01
CA LYS A 35 -9.35 -1.66 -8.75
C LYS A 35 -10.41 -2.45 -9.54
N GLU A 36 -10.03 -2.97 -10.71
CA GLU A 36 -10.88 -3.80 -11.56
C GLU A 36 -10.99 -5.25 -11.06
N HIS A 37 -10.13 -5.66 -10.14
CA HIS A 37 -10.12 -6.98 -9.52
C HIS A 37 -10.75 -6.98 -8.12
N ASN A 38 -11.10 -8.17 -7.66
CA ASN A 38 -11.64 -8.36 -6.31
C ASN A 38 -10.52 -8.32 -5.26
N GLU A 39 -10.85 -7.81 -4.07
CA GLU A 39 -9.98 -7.80 -2.88
C GLU A 39 -9.48 -9.21 -2.49
N PHE A 40 -10.23 -10.27 -2.86
CA PHE A 40 -9.78 -11.65 -2.69
C PHE A 40 -8.48 -11.98 -3.42
N ASN A 41 -8.15 -11.26 -4.51
CA ASN A 41 -6.91 -11.42 -5.27
C ASN A 41 -5.82 -10.43 -4.83
N SER A 42 -5.90 -9.93 -3.59
CA SER A 42 -4.94 -8.97 -3.09
C SER A 42 -3.59 -9.60 -2.75
N SER A 43 -2.55 -8.80 -3.00
CA SER A 43 -1.18 -9.09 -2.61
C SER A 43 -0.83 -8.34 -1.34
N MET A 44 0.12 -8.89 -0.59
CA MET A 44 0.63 -8.32 0.66
C MET A 44 2.09 -7.92 0.49
N ALA A 45 2.44 -6.72 0.96
CA ALA A 45 3.82 -6.29 1.15
C ALA A 45 4.05 -5.91 2.61
N ARG A 46 5.31 -5.91 3.08
CA ARG A 46 5.68 -5.46 4.43
C ARG A 46 6.68 -4.31 4.37
N SER A 47 6.61 -3.43 5.35
CA SER A 47 7.62 -2.40 5.57
C SER A 47 7.82 -2.13 7.05
N GLN A 48 9.08 -2.02 7.46
CA GLN A 48 9.46 -1.67 8.84
C GLN A 48 9.22 -0.19 9.17
N THR A 49 8.97 0.63 8.15
CA THR A 49 8.75 2.06 8.31
C THR A 49 7.42 2.49 7.70
N ASN A 50 7.06 3.74 7.92
CA ASN A 50 5.87 4.40 7.37
C ASN A 50 5.92 4.67 5.86
N THR A 51 6.85 4.03 5.14
CA THR A 51 7.03 4.19 3.70
C THR A 51 7.29 2.83 3.08
N ALA A 52 6.66 2.55 1.94
CA ALA A 52 6.89 1.33 1.19
C ALA A 52 6.87 1.60 -0.31
N ARG A 53 7.72 0.87 -1.03
CA ARG A 53 7.67 0.75 -2.48
C ARG A 53 7.02 -0.58 -2.84
N ILE A 54 5.95 -0.52 -3.62
CA ILE A 54 5.28 -1.68 -4.18
C ILE A 54 5.77 -1.83 -5.62
N ASP A 55 6.45 -2.92 -5.93
CA ASP A 55 7.01 -3.21 -7.26
C ASP A 55 6.19 -4.28 -8.00
N GLY A 56 6.50 -4.49 -9.28
CA GLY A 56 5.86 -5.53 -10.11
C GLY A 56 4.42 -5.19 -10.54
N LEU A 57 4.04 -3.91 -10.46
CA LEU A 57 2.72 -3.44 -10.88
C LEU A 57 2.61 -3.35 -12.40
N ARG A 58 1.39 -3.41 -12.93
CA ARG A 58 1.12 -3.24 -14.36
C ARG A 58 1.04 -1.74 -14.71
N PRO A 59 1.58 -1.31 -15.86
CA PRO A 59 1.48 0.08 -16.31
C PRO A 59 0.04 0.54 -16.54
N GLY A 60 -0.23 1.81 -16.25
CA GLY A 60 -1.53 2.46 -16.50
C GLY A 60 -2.70 1.95 -15.66
N MET A 61 -2.46 1.12 -14.64
CA MET A 61 -3.51 0.50 -13.82
C MET A 61 -3.73 1.27 -12.52
N VAL A 62 -5.00 1.29 -12.06
CA VAL A 62 -5.36 1.83 -10.75
C VAL A 62 -5.34 0.70 -9.71
N TYR A 63 -4.59 0.90 -8.64
CA TYR A 63 -4.47 0.00 -7.50
C TYR A 63 -5.20 0.57 -6.29
N VAL A 64 -5.98 -0.27 -5.62
CA VAL A 64 -6.52 -0.01 -4.29
C VAL A 64 -5.50 -0.47 -3.27
N VAL A 65 -5.15 0.39 -2.31
CA VAL A 65 -4.16 0.13 -1.27
C VAL A 65 -4.75 0.40 0.11
N GLN A 66 -4.42 -0.48 1.05
CA GLN A 66 -4.71 -0.34 2.48
C GLN A 66 -3.48 -0.71 3.30
N VAL A 67 -3.30 -0.08 4.45
CA VAL A 67 -2.18 -0.36 5.35
C VAL A 67 -2.69 -0.63 6.76
N ARG A 68 -2.07 -1.59 7.45
CA ARG A 68 -2.28 -1.83 8.89
C ARG A 68 -0.95 -1.91 9.62
N ALA A 69 -0.93 -1.45 10.87
CA ALA A 69 0.20 -1.65 11.76
C ALA A 69 0.14 -3.04 12.40
N ARG A 70 1.31 -3.60 12.71
CA ARG A 70 1.46 -4.82 13.51
C ARG A 70 2.21 -4.49 14.80
N THR A 71 1.67 -4.96 15.92
CA THR A 71 2.30 -4.89 17.24
C THR A 71 2.46 -6.30 17.79
N VAL A 72 3.01 -6.42 19.00
CA VAL A 72 3.07 -7.70 19.73
C VAL A 72 1.69 -8.27 20.05
N ALA A 73 0.65 -7.42 20.15
CA ALA A 73 -0.73 -7.84 20.34
C ALA A 73 -1.40 -8.31 19.04
N GLY A 74 -0.70 -8.22 17.90
CA GLY A 74 -1.18 -8.64 16.59
C GLY A 74 -1.39 -7.47 15.63
N TYR A 75 -2.31 -7.64 14.69
CA TYR A 75 -2.57 -6.66 13.64
C TYR A 75 -3.68 -5.68 14.04
N GLY A 76 -3.45 -4.40 13.79
CA GLY A 76 -4.50 -3.39 13.81
C GLY A 76 -5.48 -3.53 12.65
N LYS A 77 -6.49 -2.65 12.64
CA LYS A 77 -7.40 -2.51 11.51
C LYS A 77 -6.67 -1.96 10.29
N PHE A 78 -7.10 -2.35 9.10
CA PHE A 78 -6.67 -1.69 7.87
C PHE A 78 -7.17 -0.25 7.84
N SER A 79 -6.36 0.62 7.23
CA SER A 79 -6.78 1.96 6.82
C SER A 79 -7.97 1.88 5.85
N GLY A 80 -8.60 3.03 5.62
CA GLY A 80 -9.48 3.20 4.46
C GLY A 80 -8.79 2.83 3.15
N LYS A 81 -9.59 2.41 2.16
CA LYS A 81 -9.15 2.11 0.80
C LYS A 81 -8.73 3.41 0.11
N MET A 82 -7.51 3.45 -0.41
CA MET A 82 -7.00 4.57 -1.20
C MET A 82 -6.61 4.08 -2.59
N CYS A 83 -6.82 4.91 -3.62
CA CYS A 83 -6.49 4.56 -5.01
C CYS A 83 -5.22 5.27 -5.47
N PHE A 84 -4.33 4.55 -6.14
CA PHE A 84 -3.12 5.08 -6.75
C PHE A 84 -2.93 4.48 -8.15
N GLN A 85 -2.36 5.24 -9.07
CA GLN A 85 -2.22 4.83 -10.47
C GLN A 85 -0.75 4.74 -10.86
N THR A 86 -0.36 3.66 -11.53
CA THR A 86 0.96 3.56 -12.17
C THR A 86 1.02 4.41 -13.43
N LEU A 87 2.23 4.83 -13.80
CA LEU A 87 2.42 5.56 -15.06
C LEU A 87 2.07 4.66 -16.25
N THR A 88 1.57 5.26 -17.33
CA THR A 88 1.32 4.55 -18.60
C THR A 88 2.64 4.23 -19.30
N ASP A 89 2.64 3.16 -20.09
CA ASP A 89 3.70 2.93 -21.08
C ASP A 89 3.55 4.00 -22.15
N GLY A 90 4.51 4.92 -22.19
CA GLY A 90 4.52 6.01 -23.16
C GLY A 90 4.77 5.46 -24.55
N LYS A 91 3.73 4.98 -25.24
CA LYS A 91 3.69 4.96 -26.70
C LYS A 91 2.89 6.19 -27.15
N ALA A 92 3.63 7.25 -27.44
CA ALA A 92 3.19 8.26 -28.40
C ALA A 92 3.32 7.68 -29.82
#